data_AF-Q0CYI1-F1
#
_entry.id   AF-Q0CYI1-F1
#
_cell.length_a   1.000
_cell.length_b   1.000
_cell.length_c   1.000
_cell.angle_alpha   90.00
_cell.angle_beta   90.00
_cell.angle_gamma   90.00
#
_symmetry.space_group_name_H-M   'P 1'
#
loop_
_entity.id
_entity.type
_entity.pdbx_description
1 polymer ?
#
loop_
_entity_poly.entity_id
_entity_poly.type
_entity_poly.pdbx_seq_one_letter_code
_entity_poly.pdbx_strand_id
1 'polypeptide(L)'
;MALARSWLVVECVPESLSLKRSLLRKLDKATRPETIIASNSSSYNIPEIAKGIALKGKDRIVNMHPFLPPDIPGSSSTSTTAEIRIWAAIKRETLSAIDEGVASPQETDQIFQCVTGMPKGPCEQMDTIGLDTVLHIEDHYAAVRPGLPEGPRKLLRKMVAAGKLGVKTGAGFYSYESFEQIVRSHPNRKGL
;
A
#
# COMPACT_ATOMS: atom_id res chain seq x y z
N MET A 1 4.74 -2.14 31.64
CA MET A 1 3.73 -1.28 32.29
C MET A 1 2.84 -0.54 31.29
N ALA A 2 3.33 0.00 30.17
CA ALA A 2 2.50 0.70 29.18
C ALA A 2 1.41 -0.19 28.51
N LEU A 3 1.79 -1.33 27.93
CA LEU A 3 0.87 -2.22 27.20
C LEU A 3 -0.22 -2.86 28.08
N ALA A 4 0.04 -3.06 29.37
CA ALA A 4 -0.88 -3.73 30.29
C ALA A 4 -2.14 -2.92 30.62
N ARG A 5 -2.17 -1.62 30.24
CA ARG A 5 -3.32 -0.71 30.42
C ARG A 5 -3.90 -0.21 29.09
N SER A 6 -3.34 -0.63 27.96
CA SER A 6 -3.82 -0.21 26.63
C SER A 6 -5.10 -0.97 26.25
N TRP A 7 -6.11 -0.24 25.78
CA TRP A 7 -7.32 -0.84 25.20
C TRP A 7 -7.13 -1.23 23.73
N LEU A 8 -6.22 -0.53 23.02
CA LEU A 8 -5.81 -0.78 21.64
C LEU A 8 -4.28 -0.77 21.53
N VAL A 9 -3.73 -1.71 20.77
CA VAL A 9 -2.33 -1.73 20.34
C VAL A 9 -2.29 -1.85 18.83
N VAL A 10 -1.55 -0.96 18.17
CA VAL A 10 -1.37 -0.99 16.71
C VAL A 10 0.04 -1.50 16.39
N GLU A 11 0.12 -2.60 15.66
CA GLU A 11 1.33 -3.13 15.09
C GLU A 11 1.57 -2.50 13.71
N CYS A 12 2.73 -1.87 13.54
CA CYS A 12 3.18 -1.28 12.27
C CYS A 12 4.68 -1.60 12.06
N VAL A 13 5.02 -2.89 12.09
CA VAL A 13 6.38 -3.38 11.78
C VAL A 13 6.50 -3.75 10.29
N PRO A 14 7.73 -3.91 9.75
CA PRO A 14 7.94 -4.30 8.35
C PRO A 14 7.09 -5.51 7.91
N GLU A 15 6.77 -5.58 6.61
CA GLU A 15 5.90 -6.62 5.99
C GLU A 15 6.60 -8.00 5.91
N SER A 16 6.87 -8.57 7.08
CA SER A 16 7.43 -9.91 7.27
C SER A 16 6.52 -10.74 8.17
N LEU A 17 6.02 -11.85 7.63
CA LEU A 17 5.10 -12.73 8.35
C LEU A 17 5.71 -13.32 9.64
N SER A 18 7.00 -13.65 9.62
CA SER A 18 7.70 -14.19 10.79
C SER A 18 7.84 -13.14 11.90
N LEU A 19 8.15 -11.89 11.54
CA LEU A 19 8.26 -10.76 12.45
C LEU A 19 6.89 -10.45 13.09
N LYS A 20 5.85 -10.33 12.27
CA LYS A 20 4.48 -10.05 12.73
C LYS A 20 3.97 -11.13 13.68
N ARG A 21 4.18 -12.41 13.35
CA ARG A 21 3.85 -13.55 14.23
C ARG A 21 4.61 -13.50 15.56
N SER A 22 5.91 -13.21 15.52
CA SER A 22 6.74 -13.09 16.72
C SER A 22 6.24 -11.95 17.63
N LEU A 23 5.96 -10.79 17.04
CA LEU A 23 5.43 -9.64 17.76
C LEU A 23 4.04 -9.92 18.33
N LEU A 24 3.15 -10.54 17.56
CA LEU A 24 1.80 -10.89 18.02
C LEU A 24 1.84 -11.77 19.28
N ARG A 25 2.73 -12.77 19.34
CA ARG A 25 2.91 -13.58 20.56
C ARG A 25 3.37 -12.76 21.76
N LYS A 26 4.26 -11.78 21.54
CA LYS A 26 4.75 -10.89 22.61
C LYS A 26 3.64 -9.96 23.10
N LEU A 27 2.88 -9.38 22.17
CA LEU A 27 1.73 -8.53 22.48
C LEU A 27 0.65 -9.32 23.23
N ASP A 28 0.31 -10.53 22.76
CA ASP A 28 -0.70 -11.37 23.41
C ASP A 28 -0.35 -11.68 24.88
N LYS A 29 0.93 -11.97 25.15
CA LYS A 29 1.45 -12.16 26.51
C LYS A 29 1.40 -10.88 27.35
N ALA A 30 1.76 -9.74 26.76
CA ALA A 30 1.90 -8.46 27.46
C ALA A 30 0.59 -7.70 27.69
N THR A 31 -0.47 -8.01 26.95
CA THR A 31 -1.78 -7.33 27.03
C THR A 31 -2.82 -8.17 27.77
N ARG A 32 -3.88 -7.50 28.24
CA ARG A 32 -5.05 -8.15 28.86
C ARG A 32 -5.90 -8.81 27.77
N PRO A 33 -6.67 -9.87 28.05
CA PRO A 33 -7.49 -10.58 27.05
C PRO A 33 -8.40 -9.65 26.22
N GLU A 34 -8.86 -8.54 26.80
CA GLU A 34 -9.79 -7.58 26.21
C GLU A 34 -9.10 -6.52 25.33
N THR A 35 -7.76 -6.42 25.36
CA THR A 35 -7.02 -5.48 24.52
C THR A 35 -7.15 -5.87 23.05
N ILE A 36 -7.60 -4.93 22.21
CA ILE A 36 -7.63 -5.07 20.76
C ILE A 36 -6.20 -4.94 20.22
N ILE A 37 -5.78 -5.88 19.38
CA ILE A 37 -4.52 -5.84 18.66
C ILE A 37 -4.82 -5.60 17.18
N ALA A 38 -4.51 -4.41 16.71
CA ALA A 38 -4.69 -4.01 15.33
C ALA A 38 -3.38 -4.19 14.55
N SER A 39 -3.42 -4.81 13.37
CA SER A 39 -2.26 -4.91 12.47
C SER A 39 -2.46 -3.99 11.26
N ASN A 40 -1.49 -3.11 11.02
CA ASN A 40 -1.40 -2.31 9.79
C ASN A 40 -0.79 -3.09 8.62
N SER A 41 -1.13 -4.37 8.47
CA SER A 41 -0.60 -5.17 7.37
C SER A 41 -1.43 -4.97 6.11
N SER A 42 -0.75 -4.57 5.03
CA SER A 42 -1.32 -4.47 3.68
C SER A 42 -1.28 -5.78 2.91
N SER A 43 -0.36 -6.69 3.28
CA SER A 43 -0.07 -7.90 2.52
C SER A 43 -0.63 -9.18 3.17
N TYR A 44 -0.72 -9.23 4.50
CA TYR A 44 -1.16 -10.42 5.24
C TYR A 44 -2.49 -10.18 5.96
N ASN A 45 -3.43 -11.11 5.80
CA ASN A 45 -4.69 -11.06 6.55
C ASN A 45 -4.53 -11.61 7.98
N ILE A 46 -5.50 -11.29 8.85
CA ILE A 46 -5.45 -11.70 10.26
C ILE A 46 -5.39 -13.22 10.43
N PRO A 47 -6.17 -14.05 9.71
CA PRO A 47 -6.01 -15.50 9.75
C PRO A 47 -4.58 -15.98 9.43
N GLU A 48 -3.89 -15.38 8.46
CA GLU A 48 -2.51 -15.72 8.11
C GLU A 48 -1.54 -15.36 9.23
N ILE A 49 -1.69 -14.17 9.82
CA ILE A 49 -0.84 -13.70 10.92
C ILE A 49 -1.09 -14.54 12.18
N ALA A 50 -2.34 -14.84 12.52
CA ALA A 50 -2.73 -15.58 13.71
C ALA A 50 -2.57 -17.11 13.58
N LYS A 51 -2.30 -17.63 12.38
CA LYS A 51 -2.19 -19.08 12.12
C LYS A 51 -1.21 -19.76 13.10
N GLY A 52 -1.72 -20.72 13.85
CA GLY A 52 -0.93 -21.50 14.81
C GLY A 52 -0.55 -20.75 16.09
N ILE A 53 -1.26 -19.66 16.42
CA ILE A 53 -1.07 -18.91 17.67
C ILE A 53 -2.33 -19.06 18.52
N ALA A 54 -2.18 -19.63 19.73
CA ALA A 54 -3.23 -19.68 20.73
C ALA A 54 -3.28 -18.35 21.49
N LEU A 55 -4.28 -17.52 21.17
CA LEU A 55 -4.47 -16.20 21.75
C LEU A 55 -5.34 -16.28 23.02
N LYS A 56 -5.12 -15.36 23.96
CA LYS A 56 -5.92 -15.28 25.19
C LYS A 56 -7.40 -14.93 24.94
N GLY A 57 -7.70 -14.24 23.84
CA GLY A 57 -9.06 -13.90 23.44
C GLY A 57 -9.32 -14.27 21.98
N LYS A 58 -10.44 -14.95 21.74
CA LYS A 58 -10.97 -15.20 20.40
C LYS A 58 -11.50 -13.85 19.89
N ASP A 59 -11.15 -13.46 18.67
CA ASP A 59 -11.68 -12.25 17.98
C ASP A 59 -11.12 -10.87 18.40
N ARG A 60 -9.99 -10.83 19.13
CA ARG A 60 -9.36 -9.56 19.53
C ARG A 60 -8.32 -8.98 18.57
N ILE A 61 -8.09 -9.64 17.43
CA ILE A 61 -7.15 -9.17 16.42
C ILE A 61 -7.92 -8.67 15.21
N VAL A 62 -7.61 -7.45 14.80
CA VAL A 62 -8.22 -6.81 13.64
C VAL A 62 -7.14 -6.34 12.67
N ASN A 63 -7.47 -6.34 11.37
CA ASN A 63 -6.66 -5.61 10.41
C ASN A 63 -7.11 -4.14 10.49
N MET A 64 -6.16 -3.22 10.58
CA MET A 64 -6.41 -1.79 10.60
C MET A 64 -5.42 -1.12 9.67
N HIS A 65 -5.89 -0.77 8.48
CA HIS A 65 -5.07 -0.10 7.48
C HIS A 65 -5.53 1.36 7.37
N PRO A 66 -4.83 2.34 7.98
CA PRO A 66 -5.06 3.74 7.68
C PRO A 66 -4.87 4.00 6.18
N PHE A 67 -5.84 4.69 5.59
CA PHE A 67 -5.72 5.24 4.25
C PHE A 67 -5.14 6.65 4.37
N LEU A 68 -3.92 6.87 3.84
CA LEU A 68 -3.25 8.18 3.74
C LEU A 68 -2.95 8.88 5.09
N PRO A 69 -2.11 9.94 5.14
CA PRO A 69 -1.76 10.59 6.40
C PRO A 69 -3.02 11.07 7.15
N PRO A 70 -2.99 11.03 8.50
CA PRO A 70 -4.15 11.35 9.35
C PRO A 70 -4.70 12.77 9.16
N ASP A 71 -4.00 13.60 8.39
CA ASP A 71 -4.26 15.02 8.21
C ASP A 71 -5.27 15.33 7.09
N ILE A 72 -5.76 14.32 6.35
CA ILE A 72 -6.76 14.52 5.27
C ILE A 72 -8.19 14.36 5.84
N PRO A 73 -8.98 15.45 5.95
CA PRO A 73 -10.35 15.39 6.46
C PRO A 73 -11.25 14.54 5.53
N GLY A 74 -12.03 13.63 6.10
CA GLY A 74 -12.99 12.80 5.37
C GLY A 74 -12.49 11.41 4.94
N SER A 75 -11.23 11.07 5.22
CA SER A 75 -10.73 9.69 5.11
C SER A 75 -11.23 8.85 6.29
N SER A 76 -12.44 8.28 6.20
CA SER A 76 -12.89 7.29 7.17
C SER A 76 -11.90 6.11 7.15
N SER A 77 -11.11 5.99 8.22
CA SER A 77 -9.86 5.22 8.28
C SER A 77 -10.05 3.71 8.41
N THR A 78 -11.12 3.17 7.85
CA THR A 78 -11.42 1.73 7.84
C THR A 78 -11.28 1.19 6.44
N SER A 79 -10.04 1.02 5.96
CA SER A 79 -9.84 0.20 4.77
C SER A 79 -10.13 -1.25 5.10
N THR A 80 -11.17 -1.78 4.47
CA THR A 80 -11.54 -3.18 4.57
C THR A 80 -10.65 -4.03 3.66
N THR A 81 -10.46 -5.32 3.98
CA THR A 81 -9.78 -6.27 3.07
C THR A 81 -10.43 -6.30 1.66
N ALA A 82 -11.70 -5.91 1.54
CA ALA A 82 -12.41 -5.83 0.26
C ALA A 82 -11.85 -4.72 -0.64
N GLU A 83 -11.64 -3.52 -0.11
CA GLU A 83 -11.07 -2.39 -0.88
C GLU A 83 -9.69 -2.73 -1.44
N ILE A 84 -8.80 -3.30 -0.62
CA ILE A 84 -7.45 -3.69 -1.05
C ILE A 84 -7.53 -4.73 -2.18
N ARG A 85 -8.51 -5.65 -2.15
CA ARG A 85 -8.69 -6.65 -3.21
C ARG A 85 -9.26 -6.05 -4.49
N ILE A 86 -10.22 -5.12 -4.40
CA ILE A 86 -10.78 -4.41 -5.55
C ILE A 86 -9.70 -3.57 -6.20
N TRP A 87 -8.94 -2.82 -5.40
CA TRP A 87 -7.79 -2.05 -5.88
C TRP A 87 -6.74 -2.93 -6.54
N ALA A 88 -6.39 -4.07 -5.95
CA ALA A 88 -5.46 -5.02 -6.57
C ALA A 88 -5.97 -5.59 -7.90
N ALA A 89 -7.29 -5.62 -8.15
CA ALA A 89 -7.83 -5.98 -9.46
C ALA A 89 -7.72 -4.82 -10.45
N ILE A 90 -8.19 -3.63 -10.07
CA ILE A 90 -8.11 -2.40 -10.89
C ILE A 90 -6.67 -2.14 -11.33
N LYS A 91 -5.74 -2.18 -10.39
CA LYS A 91 -4.32 -1.95 -10.61
C LYS A 91 -3.72 -2.97 -11.58
N ARG A 92 -4.05 -4.25 -11.41
CA ARG A 92 -3.52 -5.31 -12.28
C ARG A 92 -4.06 -5.19 -13.69
N GLU A 93 -5.35 -4.90 -13.85
CA GLU A 93 -5.97 -4.70 -15.17
C GLU A 93 -5.41 -3.47 -15.88
N THR A 94 -5.24 -2.37 -15.14
CA THR A 94 -4.57 -1.15 -15.63
C THR A 94 -3.18 -1.48 -16.19
N LEU A 95 -2.38 -2.23 -15.43
CA LEU A 95 -1.03 -2.61 -15.86
C LEU A 95 -1.05 -3.56 -17.07
N SER A 96 -1.99 -4.51 -17.13
CA SER A 96 -2.13 -5.41 -18.28
C SER A 96 -2.51 -4.63 -19.54
N ALA A 97 -3.51 -3.75 -19.48
CA ALA A 97 -3.93 -2.94 -20.62
C ALA A 97 -2.79 -2.06 -21.16
N ILE A 98 -1.95 -1.52 -20.27
CA ILE A 98 -0.77 -0.73 -20.66
C ILE A 98 0.33 -1.63 -21.26
N ASP A 99 0.62 -2.79 -20.65
CA ASP A 99 1.65 -3.72 -21.16
C ASP A 99 1.29 -4.29 -22.54
N GLU A 100 0.00 -4.57 -22.77
CA GLU A 100 -0.55 -5.04 -24.05
C GLU A 100 -0.69 -3.93 -25.09
N GLY A 101 -0.48 -2.67 -24.70
CA GLY A 101 -0.60 -1.51 -25.59
C GLY A 101 -2.05 -1.18 -25.98
N VAL A 102 -3.04 -1.64 -25.21
CA VAL A 102 -4.47 -1.37 -25.42
C VAL A 102 -4.80 0.09 -25.15
N ALA A 103 -4.14 0.70 -24.16
CA ALA A 103 -4.31 2.10 -23.81
C ALA A 103 -3.01 2.68 -23.22
N SER A 104 -2.82 3.98 -23.39
CA SER A 104 -1.77 4.72 -22.69
C SER A 104 -2.13 4.92 -21.20
N PRO A 105 -1.14 5.22 -20.32
CA PRO A 105 -1.41 5.59 -18.94
C PRO A 105 -2.38 6.78 -18.81
N GLN A 106 -2.23 7.76 -19.71
CA GLN A 106 -3.07 8.96 -19.78
C GLN A 106 -4.52 8.62 -20.10
N GLU A 107 -4.76 7.83 -21.15
CA GLU A 107 -6.11 7.41 -21.52
C GLU A 107 -6.75 6.56 -20.42
N THR A 108 -5.99 5.65 -19.82
CA THR A 108 -6.46 4.79 -18.74
C THR A 108 -6.92 5.60 -17.53
N ASP A 109 -6.11 6.59 -17.12
CA ASP A 109 -6.46 7.46 -16.00
C ASP A 109 -7.67 8.36 -16.32
N GLN A 110 -7.75 8.92 -17.52
CA GLN A 110 -8.89 9.75 -17.93
C GLN A 110 -10.20 8.96 -17.97
N ILE A 111 -10.18 7.73 -18.51
CA ILE A 111 -11.36 6.85 -18.52
C ILE A 111 -11.77 6.55 -17.07
N PHE A 112 -10.81 6.19 -16.22
CA PHE A 112 -11.09 5.88 -14.83
C PHE A 112 -11.68 7.07 -14.08
N GLN A 113 -11.10 8.26 -14.22
CA GLN A 113 -11.60 9.51 -13.63
C GLN A 113 -13.02 9.84 -14.12
N CYS A 114 -13.27 9.70 -15.43
CA CYS A 114 -14.58 9.94 -16.03
C CYS A 114 -15.66 8.99 -15.48
N VAL A 115 -15.34 7.70 -15.38
CA VAL A 115 -16.29 6.66 -14.92
C VAL A 115 -16.56 6.74 -13.42
N THR A 116 -15.53 7.03 -12.62
CA THR A 116 -15.61 6.94 -11.15
C THR A 116 -15.83 8.29 -10.46
N GLY A 117 -15.59 9.40 -11.16
CA GLY A 117 -15.54 10.74 -10.57
C GLY A 117 -14.34 10.98 -9.65
N MET A 118 -13.38 10.04 -9.57
CA MET A 118 -12.19 10.21 -8.75
C MET A 118 -11.25 11.28 -9.34
N PRO A 119 -10.56 12.07 -8.50
CA PRO A 119 -9.66 13.12 -8.99
C PRO A 119 -8.37 12.56 -9.62
N LYS A 120 -7.95 11.36 -9.23
CA LYS A 120 -6.71 10.72 -9.69
C LYS A 120 -6.99 9.34 -10.25
N GLY A 121 -6.44 9.05 -11.42
CA GLY A 121 -6.49 7.73 -12.02
C GLY A 121 -5.49 6.75 -11.41
N PRO A 122 -5.59 5.46 -11.77
CA PRO A 122 -4.77 4.42 -11.17
C PRO A 122 -3.27 4.58 -11.40
N CYS A 123 -2.83 5.09 -12.55
CA CYS A 123 -1.41 5.30 -12.84
C CYS A 123 -0.83 6.40 -11.95
N GLU A 124 -1.53 7.52 -11.80
CA GLU A 124 -1.11 8.60 -10.89
C GLU A 124 -1.09 8.15 -9.42
N GLN A 125 -2.05 7.32 -9.01
CA GLN A 125 -2.06 6.74 -7.67
C GLN A 125 -0.87 5.80 -7.45
N MET A 126 -0.54 4.95 -8.43
CA MET A 126 0.65 4.08 -8.38
C MET A 126 1.95 4.90 -8.30
N ASP A 127 2.06 5.99 -9.04
CA ASP A 127 3.22 6.89 -8.98
C ASP A 127 3.33 7.60 -7.62
N THR A 128 2.20 7.89 -6.97
CA THR A 128 2.18 8.45 -5.61
C THR A 128 2.65 7.43 -4.56
N ILE A 129 2.24 6.16 -4.70
CA ILE A 129 2.64 5.06 -3.81
C ILE A 129 4.12 4.67 -4.01
N GLY A 130 4.56 4.67 -5.27
CA GLY A 130 5.89 4.27 -5.70
C GLY A 130 5.89 2.90 -6.41
N LEU A 131 6.47 2.86 -7.61
CA LEU A 131 6.38 1.69 -8.50
C LEU A 131 7.16 0.47 -8.00
N ASP A 132 8.18 0.66 -7.17
CA ASP A 132 8.87 -0.41 -6.45
C ASP A 132 8.00 -1.06 -5.37
N THR A 133 7.24 -0.27 -4.61
CA THR A 133 6.26 -0.78 -3.65
C THR A 133 5.15 -1.55 -4.38
N VAL A 134 4.66 -0.97 -5.49
CA VAL A 134 3.64 -1.60 -6.35
C VAL A 134 4.13 -2.96 -6.87
N LEU A 135 5.38 -3.04 -7.34
CA LEU A 135 6.00 -4.28 -7.80
C LEU A 135 6.10 -5.32 -6.69
N HIS A 136 6.55 -4.92 -5.49
CA HIS A 136 6.64 -5.82 -4.34
C HIS A 136 5.28 -6.46 -4.01
N ILE A 137 4.21 -5.67 -4.03
CA ILE A 137 2.84 -6.15 -3.79
C ILE A 137 2.40 -7.15 -4.88
N GLU A 138 2.69 -6.87 -6.16
CA GLU A 138 2.32 -7.77 -7.25
C GLU A 138 3.13 -9.08 -7.24
N ASP A 139 4.42 -9.04 -6.91
CA ASP A 139 5.23 -10.25 -6.74
C ASP A 139 4.73 -11.10 -5.57
N HIS A 140 4.30 -10.47 -4.46
CA HIS A 140 3.63 -11.18 -3.37
C HIS A 140 2.33 -11.85 -3.83
N TYR A 141 1.47 -11.13 -4.56
CA TYR A 141 0.23 -11.71 -5.08
C TYR A 141 0.49 -12.88 -6.04
N ALA A 142 1.48 -12.78 -6.92
CA ALA A 142 1.84 -13.87 -7.84
C ALA A 142 2.33 -15.12 -7.09
N ALA A 143 3.00 -14.96 -5.95
CA ALA A 143 3.46 -16.08 -5.13
C ALA A 143 2.31 -16.82 -4.42
N VAL A 144 1.24 -16.11 -4.04
CA VAL A 144 0.10 -16.68 -3.30
C VAL A 144 -1.13 -16.96 -4.16
N ARG A 145 -1.17 -16.49 -5.41
CA ARG A 145 -2.26 -16.71 -6.38
C ARG A 145 -1.67 -17.21 -7.72
N PRO A 146 -1.61 -18.53 -7.92
CA PRO A 146 -1.17 -19.12 -9.19
C PRO A 146 -2.04 -18.64 -10.36
N GLY A 147 -1.43 -18.42 -11.52
CA GLY A 147 -2.14 -18.06 -12.76
C GLY A 147 -2.30 -16.57 -13.03
N LEU A 148 -1.73 -15.69 -12.19
CA LEU A 148 -1.71 -14.26 -12.48
C LEU A 148 -0.77 -13.93 -13.67
N PRO A 149 -1.15 -12.99 -14.55
CA PRO A 149 -0.34 -12.62 -15.71
C PRO A 149 1.03 -12.08 -15.31
N GLU A 150 2.03 -12.35 -16.14
CA GLU A 150 3.40 -11.85 -15.93
C GLU A 150 3.61 -10.44 -16.46
N GLY A 151 2.87 -10.03 -17.50
CA GLY A 151 2.97 -8.72 -18.15
C GLY A 151 3.06 -7.54 -17.17
N PRO A 152 2.09 -7.37 -16.25
CA PRO A 152 2.12 -6.31 -15.26
C PRO A 152 3.44 -6.21 -14.47
N ARG A 153 3.96 -7.35 -14.00
CA ARG A 153 5.20 -7.39 -13.20
C ARG A 153 6.43 -7.13 -14.06
N LYS A 154 6.41 -7.56 -15.33
CA LYS A 154 7.48 -7.29 -16.30
C LYS A 154 7.56 -5.80 -16.63
N LEU A 155 6.42 -5.15 -16.89
CA LEU A 155 6.34 -3.70 -17.10
C LEU A 155 6.91 -2.94 -15.91
N LEU A 156 6.44 -3.25 -14.70
CA LEU A 156 6.92 -2.62 -13.47
C LEU A 156 8.42 -2.84 -13.24
N ARG A 157 8.94 -4.05 -13.44
CA ARG A 157 10.38 -4.33 -13.36
C ARG A 157 11.20 -3.46 -14.31
N LYS A 158 10.73 -3.28 -15.55
CA LYS A 158 11.37 -2.39 -16.54
C LYS A 158 11.40 -0.94 -16.07
N MET A 159 10.29 -0.44 -15.52
CA MET A 159 10.20 0.95 -15.02
C MET A 159 11.09 1.16 -13.80
N VAL A 160 11.06 0.23 -12.84
CA VAL A 160 11.90 0.28 -11.63
C VAL A 160 13.39 0.21 -11.98
N ALA A 161 13.78 -0.66 -12.91
CA ALA A 161 15.16 -0.75 -13.40
C ALA A 161 15.62 0.54 -14.10
N ALA A 162 14.70 1.30 -14.70
CA ALA A 162 14.97 2.60 -15.29
C ALA A 162 14.95 3.77 -14.26
N GLY A 163 14.83 3.48 -12.96
CA GLY A 163 14.77 4.50 -11.90
C GLY A 163 13.46 5.28 -11.85
N LYS A 164 12.43 4.84 -12.59
CA LYS A 164 11.10 5.47 -12.59
C LYS A 164 10.29 4.92 -11.44
N LEU A 165 10.41 5.52 -10.25
CA LEU A 165 9.75 5.07 -9.03
C LEU A 165 8.53 5.93 -8.65
N GLY A 166 8.05 6.79 -9.56
CA GLY A 166 6.93 7.69 -9.33
C GLY A 166 7.36 9.06 -8.82
N VAL A 167 6.50 9.69 -8.01
CA VAL A 167 6.67 11.07 -7.51
C VAL A 167 8.01 11.23 -6.77
N LYS A 168 8.41 10.22 -5.98
CA LYS A 168 9.64 10.27 -5.18
C LYS A 168 10.93 10.38 -5.98
N THR A 169 10.93 10.01 -7.26
CA THR A 169 12.08 10.13 -8.17
C THR A 169 11.84 11.14 -9.30
N GLY A 170 10.74 11.89 -9.27
CA GLY A 170 10.40 12.83 -10.34
C GLY A 170 9.87 12.15 -11.62
N ALA A 171 9.71 10.83 -11.65
CA ALA A 171 9.28 10.11 -12.83
C ALA A 171 8.73 8.72 -12.50
N GLY A 172 7.60 8.37 -13.13
CA GLY A 172 6.93 7.08 -13.08
C GLY A 172 6.22 6.80 -14.40
N PHE A 173 4.90 6.59 -14.37
CA PHE A 173 4.03 6.70 -15.55
C PHE A 173 4.00 8.14 -16.08
N TYR A 174 4.09 9.13 -15.18
CA TYR A 174 4.18 10.54 -15.51
C TYR A 174 5.54 11.13 -15.14
N SER A 175 5.81 12.35 -15.63
CA SER A 175 6.96 13.14 -15.19
C SER A 175 6.51 14.15 -14.15
N TYR A 176 7.28 14.28 -13.09
CA TYR A 176 7.01 15.16 -11.96
C TYR A 176 8.18 16.12 -11.77
N GLU A 177 7.89 17.34 -11.34
CA GLU A 177 8.95 18.22 -10.90
C GLU A 177 9.64 17.60 -9.68
N SER A 178 10.96 17.41 -9.78
CA SER A 178 11.74 16.93 -8.65
C SER A 178 11.69 17.93 -7.49
N PHE A 179 11.78 17.44 -6.25
CA PHE A 179 11.87 18.30 -5.08
C PHE A 179 12.99 19.33 -5.20
N GLU A 180 14.12 18.98 -5.83
CA GLU A 180 15.20 19.93 -6.13
C GLU A 180 14.78 21.03 -7.11
N GLN A 181 14.01 20.70 -8.16
CA GLN A 181 13.50 21.69 -9.11
C GLN A 181 12.50 22.63 -8.44
N ILE A 182 11.62 22.10 -7.59
CA ILE A 182 10.68 22.89 -6.79
C ILE A 182 11.44 23.83 -5.84
N VAL A 183 12.47 23.33 -5.15
CA VAL A 183 13.31 24.14 -4.25
C VAL A 183 14.15 25.19 -5.01
N ARG A 184 14.59 24.89 -6.24
CA ARG A 184 15.33 25.85 -7.09
C ARG A 184 14.43 26.90 -7.72
N SER A 185 13.17 26.60 -8.00
CA SER A 185 12.19 27.53 -8.57
C SER A 185 11.50 28.42 -7.53
N HIS A 186 11.69 28.14 -6.23
CA HIS A 186 11.12 28.96 -5.16
C HIS A 186 11.73 30.38 -5.11
N PRO A 187 10.90 31.44 -5.17
CA PRO A 187 11.34 32.82 -5.42
C PRO A 187 12.18 33.48 -4.31
N ASN A 188 12.42 32.83 -3.16
CA ASN A 188 13.09 33.42 -2.00
C ASN A 188 14.54 32.95 -1.75
N ARG A 189 15.28 32.54 -2.80
CA ARG A 189 16.70 32.14 -2.70
C ARG A 189 17.69 33.17 -3.26
N LYS A 190 17.49 34.46 -2.97
CA LYS A 190 18.61 35.43 -2.98
C LYS A 190 19.03 35.69 -1.53
N GLY A 191 19.98 34.89 -1.04
CA GLY A 191 20.69 35.16 0.22
C GLY A 191 20.49 34.11 1.29
N LEU A 192 21.27 33.04 1.23
CA LEU A 192 21.86 32.35 2.39
C LEU A 192 23.28 31.97 2.01
#